data_AF-A0A438EC43-F1
#
_entry.id   AF-A0A438EC43-F1
#
_cell.length_a   1.000
_cell.length_b   1.000
_cell.length_c   1.000
_cell.angle_alpha   90.00
_cell.angle_beta   90.00
_cell.angle_gamma   90.00
#
_symmetry.space_group_name_H-M   'P 1'
#
loop_
_entity.id
_entity.type
_entity.pdbx_description
1 polymer ?
#
loop_
_entity_poly.entity_id
_entity_poly.type
_entity_poly.pdbx_seq_one_letter_code
_entity_poly.pdbx_strand_id
1 'polypeptide(L)'
;MAVARAHLFPISVSEHDVSSSFLGSSPRVWRFFFACPCHARIKCTHLLTTAVYTEGVSITRSVQRRERMEPESDDITILNERIRREQSKRDVSRAPVVDSEEADKYIQLVKEQQRRGLQKLKGERVGKENGQFSYKVDPYTLRSGDYVVHKKVGIGRFVGIKLDVPKDSSNPIEYVFIEYADGMAKLPVKQASRMLYRYNLPSESKRPRTLSKLSDTSIWERRRIKGRVAIQKMVVDLMELYLHRLKQKRPPYPKSPGMAEFEAQFSYEPTPDQKQV
;
A
#
# COMPACT_ATOMS: atom_id res chain seq x y z
N MET A 1 -11.59 -49.22 28.78
CA MET A 1 -12.77 -49.28 27.88
C MET A 1 -13.14 -47.83 27.55
N ALA A 2 -13.13 -47.29 26.34
CA ALA A 2 -13.01 -47.83 24.99
C ALA A 2 -12.23 -46.81 24.13
N VAL A 3 -11.38 -47.34 23.25
CA VAL A 3 -10.56 -46.60 22.28
C VAL A 3 -11.31 -46.58 20.95
N ALA A 4 -11.63 -45.39 20.43
CA ALA A 4 -12.22 -45.25 19.10
C ALA A 4 -11.11 -45.13 18.05
N ARG A 5 -10.87 -46.25 17.35
CA ARG A 5 -10.03 -46.35 16.13
C ARG A 5 -10.83 -45.84 14.94
N ALA A 6 -10.36 -44.80 14.27
CA ALA A 6 -10.85 -44.42 12.95
C ALA A 6 -10.04 -45.18 11.89
N HIS A 7 -10.75 -45.98 11.08
CA HIS A 7 -10.19 -46.78 10.00
C HIS A 7 -9.97 -45.93 8.75
N LEU A 8 -8.73 -45.95 8.25
CA LEU A 8 -8.34 -45.45 6.93
C LEU A 8 -8.73 -46.51 5.89
N PHE A 9 -9.50 -46.13 4.87
CA PHE A 9 -9.73 -46.93 3.67
C PHE A 9 -8.69 -46.58 2.60
N PRO A 10 -8.04 -47.58 1.97
CA PRO A 10 -7.15 -47.35 0.82
C PRO A 10 -7.98 -47.37 -0.48
N ILE A 11 -7.72 -46.43 -1.38
CA ILE A 11 -8.22 -46.47 -2.76
C ILE A 11 -7.06 -46.92 -3.65
N SER A 12 -7.29 -48.05 -4.33
CA SER A 12 -6.40 -48.70 -5.28
C SER A 12 -6.35 -47.99 -6.63
N VAL A 13 -5.20 -48.15 -7.27
CA VAL A 13 -4.77 -47.70 -8.60
C VAL A 13 -5.56 -48.40 -9.72
N SER A 14 -5.77 -47.73 -10.86
CA SER A 14 -5.87 -48.40 -12.17
C SER A 14 -5.06 -47.65 -13.22
N GLU A 15 -4.02 -48.30 -13.73
CA GLU A 15 -3.31 -47.97 -14.96
C GLU A 15 -4.13 -48.44 -16.16
N HIS A 16 -4.17 -47.63 -17.22
CA HIS A 16 -4.53 -48.08 -18.56
C HIS A 16 -3.60 -47.41 -19.58
N ASP A 17 -2.70 -48.21 -20.14
CA ASP A 17 -2.03 -47.98 -21.41
C ASP A 17 -2.99 -48.27 -22.57
N VAL A 18 -3.15 -47.33 -23.52
CA VAL A 18 -3.33 -47.68 -24.94
C VAL A 18 -2.70 -46.60 -25.83
N SER A 19 -1.96 -47.11 -26.80
CA SER A 19 -1.14 -46.46 -27.81
C SER A 19 -1.86 -45.54 -28.80
N SER A 20 -1.02 -44.69 -29.41
CA SER A 20 -1.16 -43.73 -30.51
C SER A 20 -2.11 -44.05 -31.68
N SER A 21 -2.78 -43.01 -32.22
CA SER A 21 -2.74 -42.65 -33.66
C SER A 21 -3.54 -41.38 -34.00
N PHE A 22 -2.82 -40.43 -34.64
CA PHE A 22 -3.19 -39.55 -35.75
C PHE A 22 -4.54 -38.79 -35.83
N LEU A 23 -4.41 -37.46 -35.99
CA LEU A 23 -5.07 -36.53 -36.95
C LEU A 23 -5.65 -35.26 -36.30
N GLY A 24 -5.37 -34.12 -36.93
CA GLY A 24 -6.41 -33.13 -37.18
C GLY A 24 -6.35 -31.82 -36.40
N SER A 25 -5.79 -30.81 -37.06
CA SER A 25 -5.89 -29.37 -36.76
C SER A 25 -7.34 -28.86 -36.67
N SER A 26 -7.68 -28.07 -35.64
CA SER A 26 -8.45 -26.81 -35.70
C SER A 26 -8.91 -26.32 -34.31
N PRO A 27 -8.54 -25.10 -33.85
CA PRO A 27 -9.18 -24.49 -32.68
C PRO A 27 -10.48 -23.75 -33.07
N ARG A 28 -11.60 -24.17 -32.47
CA ARG A 28 -12.91 -23.49 -32.54
C ARG A 28 -12.94 -22.28 -31.61
N VAL A 29 -13.20 -21.10 -32.16
CA VAL A 29 -13.45 -19.86 -31.40
C VAL A 29 -14.91 -19.81 -30.95
N TRP A 30 -15.12 -19.67 -29.65
CA TRP A 30 -16.45 -19.39 -29.07
C TRP A 30 -16.71 -17.88 -29.14
N ARG A 31 -17.77 -17.47 -29.87
CA ARG A 31 -18.29 -16.09 -29.84
C ARG A 31 -19.45 -16.01 -28.85
N PHE A 32 -19.24 -15.36 -27.72
CA PHE A 32 -20.33 -14.90 -26.87
C PHE A 32 -20.81 -13.54 -27.37
N PHE A 33 -22.03 -13.50 -27.89
CA PHE A 33 -22.76 -12.27 -28.20
C PHE A 33 -23.33 -11.70 -26.90
N PHE A 34 -22.86 -10.52 -26.48
CA PHE A 34 -23.63 -9.65 -25.59
C PHE A 34 -24.02 -8.39 -26.38
N ALA A 35 -25.29 -8.34 -26.75
CA ALA A 35 -25.93 -7.14 -27.26
C ALA A 35 -26.15 -6.17 -26.10
N CYS A 36 -25.72 -4.92 -26.25
CA CYS A 36 -26.17 -3.81 -25.40
C CYS A 36 -26.67 -2.67 -26.31
N PRO A 37 -27.85 -2.07 -26.06
CA PRO A 37 -28.45 -1.10 -26.95
C PRO A 37 -27.83 0.29 -26.77
N CYS A 38 -27.28 0.85 -27.83
CA CYS A 38 -26.75 2.21 -27.87
C CYS A 38 -27.86 3.20 -28.24
N HIS A 39 -28.11 4.23 -27.42
CA HIS A 39 -28.65 5.50 -27.88
C HIS A 39 -27.70 6.62 -27.47
N ALA A 40 -27.24 7.37 -28.48
CA ALA A 40 -26.68 8.73 -28.46
C ALA A 40 -25.30 8.83 -29.15
N ARG A 41 -25.30 9.65 -30.20
CA ARG A 41 -24.25 9.90 -31.18
C ARG A 41 -23.07 10.66 -30.58
N ILE A 42 -21.85 10.13 -30.73
CA ILE A 42 -20.62 10.93 -30.79
C ILE A 42 -19.75 10.32 -31.90
N LYS A 43 -19.37 11.15 -32.89
CA LYS A 43 -18.53 10.76 -34.02
C LYS A 43 -17.11 10.51 -33.51
N CYS A 44 -16.62 9.28 -33.61
CA CYS A 44 -15.22 8.92 -33.42
C CYS A 44 -14.58 8.68 -34.80
N THR A 45 -13.67 9.54 -35.19
CA THR A 45 -12.75 9.30 -36.32
C THR A 45 -11.74 8.24 -35.90
N HIS A 46 -11.81 7.07 -36.52
CA HIS A 46 -10.82 6.00 -36.36
C HIS A 46 -9.48 6.44 -36.97
N LEU A 47 -8.47 6.68 -36.14
CA LEU A 47 -7.08 6.68 -36.57
C LEU A 47 -6.61 5.22 -36.60
N LEU A 48 -6.46 4.69 -37.81
CA LEU A 48 -5.76 3.43 -38.04
C LEU A 48 -4.26 3.72 -38.04
N THR A 49 -3.56 3.30 -36.99
CA THR A 49 -2.09 3.35 -36.97
C THR A 49 -1.57 2.15 -37.75
N THR A 50 -1.24 2.35 -39.02
CA THR A 50 -0.45 1.40 -39.80
C THR A 50 1.02 1.54 -39.40
N ALA A 51 1.57 0.53 -38.72
CA ALA A 51 3.00 0.42 -38.50
C ALA A 51 3.64 -0.28 -39.71
N VAL A 52 4.50 0.44 -40.42
CA VAL A 52 5.34 -0.09 -41.52
C VAL A 52 6.75 -0.27 -40.97
N TYR A 53 7.27 -1.49 -41.00
CA TYR A 53 8.66 -1.79 -40.66
C TYR A 53 9.50 -1.74 -41.94
N THR A 54 10.47 -0.84 -42.01
CA THR A 54 11.47 -0.82 -43.09
C THR A 54 12.75 -1.48 -42.59
N GLU A 55 13.15 -2.58 -43.25
CA GLU A 55 14.46 -3.19 -43.07
C GLU A 55 15.57 -2.33 -43.71
N GLY A 56 16.66 -2.17 -42.95
CA GLY A 56 18.04 -2.10 -43.44
C GLY A 56 18.44 -0.95 -44.38
N VAL A 57 19.02 0.12 -43.83
CA VAL A 57 20.04 0.93 -44.53
C VAL A 57 21.21 1.20 -43.59
N SER A 58 22.38 0.72 -44.00
CA SER A 58 23.67 0.90 -43.35
C SER A 58 24.11 2.36 -43.39
N ILE A 59 24.19 3.02 -42.23
CA ILE A 59 24.76 4.36 -42.12
C ILE A 59 26.26 4.24 -41.84
N THR A 60 27.04 4.86 -42.72
CA THR A 60 28.48 5.05 -42.61
C THR A 60 28.85 5.78 -41.32
N ARG A 61 29.78 5.17 -40.59
CA ARG A 61 30.29 5.55 -39.28
C ARG A 61 31.06 6.88 -39.33
N SER A 62 30.42 7.98 -38.96
CA SER A 62 31.12 9.20 -38.56
C SER A 62 31.55 9.07 -37.09
N VAL A 63 32.85 9.02 -36.84
CA VAL A 63 33.43 9.01 -35.50
C VAL A 63 33.22 10.39 -34.87
N GLN A 64 32.15 10.54 -34.09
CA GLN A 64 32.07 11.61 -33.10
C GLN A 64 32.77 11.15 -31.82
N ARG A 65 33.79 11.90 -31.44
CA ARG A 65 34.53 11.79 -30.18
C ARG A 65 33.53 11.91 -29.03
N ARG A 66 33.21 10.79 -28.41
CA ARG A 66 32.32 10.71 -27.24
C ARG A 66 33.06 11.34 -26.06
N GLU A 67 32.75 12.60 -25.74
CA GLU A 67 33.10 13.14 -24.42
C GLU A 67 32.40 12.29 -23.37
N ARG A 68 33.20 11.71 -22.48
CA ARG A 68 32.75 10.94 -21.34
C ARG A 68 32.14 11.93 -20.35
N MET A 69 30.83 12.16 -20.48
CA MET A 69 30.03 12.75 -19.42
C MET A 69 29.99 11.74 -18.28
N GLU A 70 30.74 12.01 -17.22
CA GLU A 70 30.58 11.30 -15.95
C GLU A 70 29.12 11.49 -15.51
N PRO A 71 28.39 10.41 -15.16
CA PRO A 71 27.01 10.56 -14.72
C PRO A 71 27.04 11.28 -13.37
N GLU A 72 26.67 12.57 -13.37
CA GLU A 72 26.26 13.25 -12.16
C GLU A 72 25.15 12.38 -11.56
N SER A 73 25.43 11.80 -10.41
CA SER A 73 24.57 10.78 -9.82
C SER A 73 23.20 11.39 -9.54
N ASP A 74 22.20 11.06 -10.37
CA ASP A 74 20.81 11.46 -10.18
C ASP A 74 20.39 11.22 -8.72
N ASP A 75 19.64 12.14 -8.13
CA ASP A 75 19.16 12.04 -6.74
C ASP A 75 18.48 10.68 -6.45
N ILE A 76 17.86 10.10 -7.47
CA ILE A 76 17.23 8.77 -7.44
C ILE A 76 18.27 7.67 -7.25
N THR A 77 19.40 7.75 -7.95
CA THR A 77 20.52 6.81 -7.82
C THR A 77 21.14 6.90 -6.42
N ILE A 78 21.31 8.12 -5.90
CA ILE A 78 21.82 8.34 -4.53
C ILE A 78 20.84 7.77 -3.48
N LEU A 79 19.54 7.96 -3.68
CA LEU A 79 18.51 7.40 -2.80
C LEU A 79 18.50 5.87 -2.84
N ASN A 80 18.58 5.28 -4.03
CA ASN A 80 18.62 3.83 -4.21
C ASN A 80 19.86 3.21 -3.55
N GLU A 81 21.03 3.85 -3.70
CA GLU A 81 22.26 3.44 -3.01
C GLU A 81 22.14 3.55 -1.49
N ARG A 82 21.48 4.58 -0.97
CA ARG A 82 21.21 4.70 0.47
C ARG A 82 20.29 3.59 0.96
N ILE A 83 19.20 3.29 0.24
CA ILE A 83 18.27 2.21 0.58
C ILE A 83 19.00 0.87 0.60
N ARG A 84 19.84 0.60 -0.42
CA ARG A 84 20.65 -0.62 -0.50
C ARG A 84 21.62 -0.76 0.67
N ARG A 85 22.31 0.32 1.06
CA ARG A 85 23.23 0.31 2.22
C ARG A 85 22.51 0.09 3.55
N GLU A 86 21.31 0.63 3.70
CA GLU A 86 20.48 0.44 4.90
C GLU A 86 19.92 -0.99 4.98
N GLN A 87 19.52 -1.58 3.85
CA GLN A 87 19.08 -2.97 3.77
C GLN A 87 20.24 -3.95 3.98
N SER A 88 21.39 -3.74 3.31
CA SER A 88 22.56 -4.62 3.47
C SER A 88 23.14 -4.58 4.88
N LYS A 89 23.14 -3.42 5.57
CA LYS A 89 23.48 -3.35 7.00
C LYS A 89 22.52 -4.16 7.88
N ARG A 90 21.23 -4.25 7.52
CA ARG A 90 20.25 -5.11 8.22
C ARG A 90 20.40 -6.59 7.86
N ASP A 91 20.80 -6.91 6.64
CA ASP A 91 20.99 -8.28 6.18
C ASP A 91 22.31 -8.89 6.66
N VAL A 92 23.35 -8.07 6.87
CA VAL A 92 24.64 -8.46 7.50
C VAL A 92 24.44 -8.76 9.00
N SER A 93 23.50 -8.07 9.66
CA SER A 93 22.88 -8.55 10.90
C SER A 93 21.82 -9.60 10.59
N ARG A 94 22.24 -10.68 9.93
CA ARG A 94 21.50 -11.91 9.60
C ARG A 94 20.33 -12.09 10.57
N ALA A 95 19.09 -12.09 10.06
CA ALA A 95 17.94 -12.54 10.83
C ALA A 95 18.38 -13.82 11.55
N PRO A 96 18.46 -13.83 12.89
CA PRO A 96 18.96 -14.99 13.60
C PRO A 96 18.12 -16.15 13.12
N VAL A 97 18.74 -17.30 12.87
CA VAL A 97 17.97 -18.54 12.83
C VAL A 97 17.52 -18.73 14.28
N VAL A 98 16.43 -18.05 14.64
CA VAL A 98 15.89 -18.03 15.99
C VAL A 98 15.53 -19.46 16.30
N ASP A 99 16.13 -20.02 17.35
CA ASP A 99 15.80 -21.35 17.79
C ASP A 99 14.30 -21.43 18.14
N SER A 100 13.66 -22.59 17.97
CA SER A 100 12.20 -22.72 18.16
C SER A 100 11.78 -22.23 19.56
N GLU A 101 12.61 -22.50 20.57
CA GLU A 101 12.42 -22.07 21.95
C GLU A 101 12.62 -20.57 22.15
N GLU A 102 13.54 -19.96 21.42
CA GLU A 102 13.78 -18.52 21.48
C GLU A 102 12.60 -17.75 20.85
N ALA A 103 12.04 -18.26 19.76
CA ALA A 103 10.83 -17.72 19.14
C ALA A 103 9.61 -17.78 20.08
N ASP A 104 9.47 -18.84 20.89
CA ASP A 104 8.42 -18.92 21.92
C ASP A 104 8.52 -17.83 22.99
N LYS A 105 9.74 -17.55 23.45
CA LYS A 105 10.00 -16.46 24.41
C LYS A 105 9.61 -15.11 23.83
N TYR A 106 9.93 -14.85 22.56
CA TYR A 106 9.49 -13.63 21.87
C TYR A 106 7.97 -13.53 21.75
N ILE A 107 7.27 -14.62 21.42
CA ILE A 107 5.79 -14.63 21.36
C ILE A 107 5.19 -14.24 22.73
N GLN A 108 5.69 -14.84 23.81
CA GLN A 108 5.21 -14.52 25.16
C GLN A 108 5.49 -13.07 25.55
N LEU A 109 6.67 -12.54 25.21
CA LEU A 109 7.03 -11.15 25.46
C LEU A 109 6.11 -10.18 24.72
N VAL A 110 5.81 -10.44 23.44
CA VAL A 110 4.90 -9.62 22.63
C VAL A 110 3.49 -9.64 23.22
N LYS A 111 2.97 -10.81 23.61
CA LYS A 111 1.65 -10.94 24.26
C LYS A 111 1.57 -10.21 25.59
N GLU A 112 2.63 -10.29 26.40
CA GLU A 112 2.68 -9.58 27.67
C GLU A 112 2.80 -8.05 27.47
N GLN A 113 3.58 -7.60 26.49
CA GLN A 113 3.65 -6.19 26.12
C GLN A 113 2.29 -5.68 25.62
N GLN A 114 1.55 -6.46 24.85
CA GLN A 114 0.19 -6.13 24.43
C GLN A 114 -0.73 -5.94 25.64
N ARG A 115 -0.71 -6.89 26.59
CA ARG A 115 -1.53 -6.84 27.81
C ARG A 115 -1.23 -5.57 28.63
N ARG A 116 0.05 -5.23 28.77
CA ARG A 116 0.52 -4.00 29.45
C ARG A 116 0.15 -2.73 28.67
N GLY A 117 0.29 -2.74 27.35
CA GLY A 117 -0.06 -1.63 26.47
C GLY A 117 -1.55 -1.31 26.50
N LEU A 118 -2.39 -2.35 26.48
CA LEU A 118 -3.85 -2.22 26.57
C LEU A 118 -4.29 -1.61 27.91
N GLN A 119 -3.62 -1.98 29.00
CA GLN A 119 -3.84 -1.37 30.32
C GLN A 119 -3.40 0.10 30.36
N LYS A 120 -2.25 0.44 29.77
CA LYS A 120 -1.75 1.82 29.70
C LYS A 120 -2.63 2.73 28.86
N LEU A 121 -3.29 2.22 27.82
CA LEU A 121 -4.26 3.00 27.03
C LEU A 121 -5.52 3.40 27.82
N LYS A 122 -5.74 2.82 29.01
CA LYS A 122 -6.80 3.23 29.94
C LYS A 122 -6.41 4.48 30.77
N GLY A 123 -5.16 4.95 30.70
CA GLY A 123 -4.69 6.18 31.32
C GLY A 123 -4.01 7.09 30.29
N GLU A 124 -4.56 8.28 30.07
CA GLU A 124 -4.05 9.23 29.09
C GLU A 124 -2.58 9.63 29.33
N ARG A 125 -1.75 9.54 28.28
CA ARG A 125 -0.69 10.53 28.01
C ARG A 125 -0.50 10.73 26.50
N VAL A 126 -0.40 12.00 26.12
CA VAL A 126 -0.23 12.49 24.74
C VAL A 126 1.26 12.39 24.33
N GLY A 127 1.57 11.54 23.36
CA GLY A 127 2.90 11.42 22.77
C GLY A 127 3.16 12.45 21.66
N LYS A 128 4.40 12.93 21.58
CA LYS A 128 4.94 13.87 20.58
C LYS A 128 5.26 13.09 19.28
N GLU A 129 4.88 13.64 18.13
CA GLU A 129 4.93 12.95 16.82
C GLU A 129 6.10 13.48 15.98
N ASN A 130 7.01 12.59 15.57
CA ASN A 130 8.07 12.84 14.57
C ASN A 130 7.74 12.10 13.25
N GLY A 131 7.98 12.74 12.09
CA GLY A 131 8.41 12.04 10.86
C GLY A 131 7.45 11.90 9.65
N GLN A 132 7.74 12.70 8.62
CA GLN A 132 7.92 12.36 7.19
C GLN A 132 6.84 11.75 6.26
N PHE A 133 5.63 11.38 6.69
CA PHE A 133 4.51 11.22 5.74
C PHE A 133 3.27 11.92 6.25
N SER A 134 3.07 13.13 5.74
CA SER A 134 2.12 14.07 6.28
C SER A 134 0.87 14.10 5.40
N TYR A 135 -0.16 13.35 5.78
CA TYR A 135 -1.53 13.63 5.32
C TYR A 135 -2.06 14.98 5.83
N LYS A 136 -1.22 15.80 6.48
CA LYS A 136 -1.57 17.18 6.80
C LYS A 136 -1.83 17.92 5.51
N VAL A 137 -2.82 18.78 5.56
CA VAL A 137 -3.25 19.53 4.39
C VAL A 137 -2.85 20.97 4.55
N ASP A 138 -2.36 21.54 3.46
CA ASP A 138 -2.29 22.97 3.32
C ASP A 138 -3.70 23.53 3.04
N PRO A 139 -4.28 24.38 3.92
CA PRO A 139 -5.64 24.86 3.76
C PRO A 139 -5.93 25.55 2.43
N TYR A 140 -4.94 26.15 1.78
CA TYR A 140 -5.09 26.82 0.48
C TYR A 140 -5.31 25.85 -0.69
N THR A 141 -4.95 24.58 -0.52
CA THR A 141 -5.15 23.54 -1.55
C THR A 141 -6.54 22.91 -1.51
N LEU A 142 -7.33 23.19 -0.46
CA LEU A 142 -8.66 22.64 -0.27
C LEU A 142 -9.72 23.39 -1.08
N ARG A 143 -10.68 22.65 -1.61
CA ARG A 143 -11.87 23.20 -2.24
C ARG A 143 -13.07 23.12 -1.31
N SER A 144 -13.97 24.09 -1.42
CA SER A 144 -15.24 24.07 -0.69
C SER A 144 -15.99 22.75 -0.93
N GLY A 145 -16.40 22.10 0.15
CA GLY A 145 -17.02 20.79 0.12
C GLY A 145 -16.07 19.62 0.41
N ASP A 146 -14.75 19.83 0.38
CA ASP A 146 -13.78 18.79 0.73
C ASP A 146 -13.91 18.38 2.20
N TYR A 147 -13.72 17.09 2.48
CA TYR A 147 -13.75 16.57 3.84
C TYR A 147 -12.36 16.63 4.47
N VAL A 148 -12.33 17.10 5.72
CA VAL A 148 -11.11 17.26 6.50
C VAL A 148 -11.27 16.60 7.86
N VAL A 149 -10.16 16.14 8.42
CA VAL A 149 -10.11 15.56 9.77
C VAL A 149 -9.33 16.49 10.67
N HIS A 150 -9.99 17.03 11.69
CA HIS A 150 -9.33 17.77 12.75
C HIS A 150 -8.89 16.82 13.87
N LYS A 151 -7.63 16.95 14.32
CA LYS A 151 -7.02 16.05 15.31
C LYS A 151 -7.86 15.79 16.56
N LYS A 152 -8.55 16.83 17.09
CA LYS A 152 -9.33 16.76 18.34
C LYS A 152 -10.84 16.50 18.15
N VAL A 153 -11.42 16.96 17.05
CA VAL A 153 -12.89 16.97 16.86
C VAL A 153 -13.33 15.85 15.92
N GLY A 154 -12.51 15.54 14.92
CA GLY A 154 -12.78 14.53 13.91
C GLY A 154 -13.19 15.13 12.58
N ILE A 155 -14.16 14.51 11.91
CA ILE A 155 -14.44 14.75 10.49
C ILE A 155 -15.37 15.96 10.34
N GLY A 156 -14.96 16.92 9.51
CA GLY A 156 -15.74 18.10 9.13
C GLY A 156 -15.67 18.35 7.63
N ARG A 157 -16.50 19.27 7.14
CA ARG A 157 -16.54 19.72 5.75
C ARG A 157 -15.90 21.11 5.65
N PHE A 158 -14.91 21.27 4.79
CA PHE A 158 -14.28 22.56 4.53
C PHE A 158 -15.24 23.46 3.76
N VAL A 159 -15.46 24.68 4.23
CA VAL A 159 -16.33 25.67 3.58
C VAL A 159 -15.52 26.70 2.81
N GLY A 160 -14.46 27.24 3.43
CA GLY A 160 -13.60 28.22 2.79
C GLY A 160 -12.70 28.95 3.79
N ILE A 161 -11.87 29.84 3.27
CA ILE A 161 -11.01 30.75 4.04
C ILE A 161 -11.62 32.15 3.97
N LYS A 162 -11.76 32.83 5.11
CA LYS A 162 -12.18 34.23 5.16
C LYS A 162 -11.27 35.02 6.09
N LEU A 163 -11.06 36.29 5.74
CA LEU A 163 -10.40 37.26 6.59
C LEU A 163 -11.38 37.74 7.66
N ASP A 164 -10.93 37.79 8.90
CA ASP A 164 -11.70 38.37 10.00
C ASP A 164 -10.76 39.13 10.93
N VAL A 165 -11.24 40.24 11.51
CA VAL A 165 -10.48 41.08 12.42
C VAL A 165 -10.83 40.66 13.84
N PRO A 166 -9.88 40.07 14.62
CA PRO A 166 -10.15 39.71 16.00
C PRO A 166 -10.44 40.97 16.84
N LYS A 167 -11.32 40.85 17.84
CA LYS A 167 -11.62 41.97 18.74
C LYS A 167 -10.39 42.49 19.49
N ASP A 168 -9.38 41.63 19.66
CA ASP A 168 -8.18 41.91 20.44
C ASP A 168 -6.97 42.34 19.59
N SER A 169 -7.09 42.39 18.25
CA SER A 169 -5.98 42.84 17.39
C SER A 169 -6.45 43.59 16.16
N SER A 170 -5.77 44.71 15.86
CA SER A 170 -6.07 45.55 14.68
C SER A 170 -5.69 44.90 13.34
N ASN A 171 -4.96 43.78 13.36
CA ASN A 171 -4.50 43.11 12.16
C ASN A 171 -5.51 42.05 11.70
N PRO A 172 -5.89 42.02 10.40
CA PRO A 172 -6.75 40.98 9.85
C PRO A 172 -6.06 39.62 9.89
N ILE A 173 -6.75 38.60 10.39
CA ILE A 173 -6.26 37.22 10.43
C ILE A 173 -7.13 36.36 9.52
N GLU A 174 -6.50 35.46 8.77
CA GLU A 174 -7.21 34.47 7.98
C GLU A 174 -7.69 33.29 8.82
N TYR A 175 -8.95 32.94 8.64
CA TYR A 175 -9.60 31.84 9.30
C TYR A 175 -10.18 30.84 8.30
N VAL A 176 -9.95 29.56 8.60
CA VAL A 176 -10.59 28.42 7.94
C VAL A 176 -11.94 28.16 8.61
N PHE A 177 -12.99 28.08 7.79
CA PHE A 177 -14.33 27.71 8.21
C PHE A 177 -14.59 26.25 7.90
N ILE A 178 -14.96 25.50 8.94
CA ILE A 178 -15.24 24.07 8.85
C ILE A 178 -16.63 23.81 9.42
N GLU A 179 -17.46 23.14 8.64
CA GLU A 179 -18.79 22.72 9.03
C GLU A 179 -18.76 21.32 9.66
N TYR A 180 -19.39 21.22 10.82
CA TYR A 180 -19.61 19.99 11.56
C TYR A 180 -21.11 19.70 11.65
N ALA A 181 -21.49 18.58 12.25
CA ALA A 181 -22.90 18.17 12.31
C ALA A 181 -23.80 19.13 13.11
N ASP A 182 -23.24 19.86 14.09
CA ASP A 182 -23.96 20.74 15.02
C ASP A 182 -23.68 22.24 14.80
N GLY A 183 -22.68 22.60 13.99
CA GLY A 183 -22.37 24.00 13.74
C GLY A 183 -21.08 24.24 12.96
N MET A 184 -20.67 25.50 12.95
CA MET A 184 -19.48 25.98 12.24
C MET A 184 -18.33 26.23 13.21
N ALA A 185 -17.16 25.71 12.88
CA ALA A 185 -15.91 26.04 13.57
C ALA A 185 -15.09 27.04 12.75
N LYS A 186 -14.50 27.99 13.48
CA LYS A 186 -13.57 28.99 12.95
C LYS A 186 -12.17 28.68 13.51
N LEU A 187 -11.20 28.42 12.64
CA LEU A 187 -9.83 28.07 13.03
C LEU A 187 -8.81 28.94 12.30
N PRO A 188 -7.85 29.62 12.98
CA PRO A 188 -6.82 30.39 12.30
C PRO A 188 -6.03 29.51 11.32
N VAL A 189 -5.69 30.01 10.13
CA VAL A 189 -4.99 29.23 9.09
C VAL A 189 -3.68 28.62 9.61
N LYS A 190 -2.91 29.37 10.42
CA LYS A 190 -1.66 28.88 11.06
C LYS A 190 -1.88 27.67 11.96
N GLN A 191 -3.04 27.57 12.62
CA GLN A 191 -3.38 26.40 13.44
C GLN A 191 -3.94 25.27 12.59
N ALA A 192 -4.72 25.61 11.56
CA ALA A 192 -5.32 24.67 10.63
C ALA A 192 -4.27 23.81 9.93
N SER A 193 -3.19 24.41 9.39
CA SER A 193 -2.09 23.67 8.72
C SER A 193 -1.42 22.62 9.62
N ARG A 194 -1.46 22.80 10.94
CA ARG A 194 -0.88 21.86 11.91
C ARG A 194 -1.84 20.78 12.37
N MET A 195 -3.14 21.05 12.37
CA MET A 195 -4.15 20.19 13.01
C MET A 195 -5.11 19.50 12.04
N LEU A 196 -5.16 19.94 10.77
CA LEU A 196 -6.02 19.37 9.73
C LEU A 196 -5.29 18.36 8.88
N TYR A 197 -6.01 17.28 8.57
CA TYR A 197 -5.60 16.22 7.69
C TYR A 197 -6.65 16.00 6.60
N ARG A 198 -6.25 15.55 5.42
CA ARG A 198 -7.20 15.26 4.33
C ARG A 198 -7.96 14.00 4.68
N TYR A 199 -9.28 14.04 4.55
CA TYR A 199 -10.05 12.80 4.61
C TYR A 199 -9.94 12.10 3.25
N ASN A 200 -9.34 10.90 3.23
CA ASN A 200 -9.26 10.05 2.05
C ASN A 200 -9.61 8.61 2.45
N LEU A 201 -10.48 7.97 1.67
CA LEU A 201 -10.65 6.52 1.70
C LEU A 201 -10.20 5.97 0.35
N PRO A 202 -9.09 5.21 0.29
CA PRO A 202 -8.57 4.65 -0.95
C PRO A 202 -9.60 3.77 -1.71
N SER A 203 -10.55 3.17 -0.98
CA SER A 203 -11.55 2.24 -1.52
C SER A 203 -12.95 2.85 -1.69
N GLU A 204 -13.18 4.09 -1.29
CA GLU A 204 -14.51 4.69 -1.32
C GLU A 204 -14.45 6.11 -1.90
N SER A 205 -15.11 6.33 -3.04
CA SER A 205 -15.37 7.67 -3.58
C SER A 205 -16.48 8.42 -2.82
N LYS A 206 -16.93 7.88 -1.69
CA LYS A 206 -18.14 8.31 -0.99
C LYS A 206 -17.84 9.26 0.15
N ARG A 207 -18.82 10.16 0.36
CA ARG A 207 -18.92 11.07 1.50
C ARG A 207 -18.79 10.28 2.82
N PRO A 208 -18.20 10.86 3.88
CA PRO A 208 -18.13 10.22 5.18
C PRO A 208 -19.53 9.85 5.65
N ARG A 209 -19.64 8.70 6.32
CA ARG A 209 -20.93 8.20 6.83
C ARG A 209 -21.64 9.20 7.74
N THR A 210 -20.89 9.92 8.57
CA THR A 210 -21.38 11.02 9.43
C THR A 210 -20.29 12.05 9.69
N LEU A 211 -20.68 13.32 9.81
CA LEU A 211 -19.81 14.39 10.33
C LEU A 211 -19.69 14.28 11.86
N SER A 212 -18.54 14.69 12.40
CA SER A 212 -18.36 14.83 13.85
C SER A 212 -19.16 16.02 14.40
N LYS A 213 -19.43 16.01 15.70
CA LYS A 213 -20.02 17.14 16.45
C LYS A 213 -18.91 17.92 17.16
N LEU A 214 -19.07 19.24 17.26
CA LEU A 214 -18.18 20.13 18.02
C LEU A 214 -18.41 20.01 19.53
N SER A 215 -19.67 19.88 19.92
CA SER A 215 -20.10 19.75 21.32
C SER A 215 -19.60 18.46 21.98
N ASP A 216 -19.59 17.34 21.23
CA ASP A 216 -19.20 16.02 21.74
C ASP A 216 -17.95 15.48 21.01
N THR A 217 -16.79 15.83 21.56
CA THR A 217 -15.49 15.32 21.11
C THR A 217 -15.19 13.90 21.61
N SER A 218 -15.94 13.40 22.60
CA SER A 218 -15.69 12.10 23.23
C SER A 218 -15.92 10.94 22.25
N ILE A 219 -16.88 11.07 21.33
CA ILE A 219 -17.14 10.07 20.29
C ILE A 219 -15.92 9.89 19.38
N TRP A 220 -15.32 11.00 18.94
CA TRP A 220 -14.13 10.97 18.11
C TRP A 220 -12.94 10.36 18.84
N GLU A 221 -12.76 10.74 20.10
CA GLU A 221 -11.72 10.17 20.95
C GLU A 221 -11.88 8.66 21.11
N ARG A 222 -13.08 8.17 21.43
CA ARG A 222 -13.37 6.73 21.49
C ARG A 222 -13.06 6.03 20.17
N ARG A 223 -13.41 6.62 19.02
CA ARG A 223 -13.06 6.07 17.70
C ARG A 223 -11.54 6.00 17.49
N ARG A 224 -10.81 7.05 17.87
CA ARG A 224 -9.34 7.08 17.80
C ARG A 224 -8.70 6.01 18.68
N ILE A 225 -9.20 5.83 19.91
CA ILE A 225 -8.73 4.78 20.82
C ILE A 225 -8.99 3.40 20.22
N LYS A 226 -10.20 3.14 19.71
CA LYS A 226 -10.53 1.88 19.03
C LYS A 226 -9.62 1.61 17.84
N GLY A 227 -9.36 2.63 17.00
CA GLY A 227 -8.43 2.52 15.88
C GLY A 227 -7.01 2.19 16.32
N ARG A 228 -6.51 2.85 17.38
CA ARG A 228 -5.19 2.55 17.95
C ARG A 228 -5.08 1.10 18.45
N VAL A 229 -6.10 0.62 19.15
CA VAL A 229 -6.16 -0.77 19.65
C VAL A 229 -6.19 -1.75 18.47
N ALA A 230 -6.96 -1.47 17.42
CA ALA A 230 -7.02 -2.30 16.23
C ALA A 230 -5.67 -2.39 15.51
N ILE A 231 -4.96 -1.26 15.35
CA ILE A 231 -3.62 -1.22 14.75
C ILE A 231 -2.63 -2.02 15.60
N GLN A 232 -2.65 -1.85 16.93
CA GLN A 232 -1.78 -2.61 17.83
C GLN A 232 -2.02 -4.11 17.72
N LYS A 233 -3.29 -4.54 17.71
CA LYS A 233 -3.65 -5.93 17.51
C LYS A 233 -3.12 -6.46 16.18
N MET A 234 -3.34 -5.73 15.08
CA MET A 234 -2.83 -6.11 13.76
C MET A 234 -1.31 -6.28 13.74
N VAL A 235 -0.57 -5.39 14.40
CA VAL A 235 0.90 -5.49 14.50
C VAL A 235 1.31 -6.72 15.28
N VAL A 236 0.65 -7.01 16.40
CA VAL A 236 0.93 -8.22 17.20
C VAL A 236 0.64 -9.48 16.40
N ASP A 237 -0.52 -9.55 15.75
CA ASP A 237 -0.91 -10.70 14.92
C ASP A 237 0.12 -10.93 13.79
N LEU A 238 0.63 -9.84 13.19
CA LEU A 238 1.70 -9.91 12.19
C LEU A 238 3.02 -10.42 12.78
N MET A 239 3.41 -9.93 13.96
CA MET A 239 4.62 -10.40 14.64
C MET A 239 4.52 -11.88 14.98
N GLU A 240 3.39 -12.34 15.53
CA GLU A 240 3.13 -13.75 15.82
C GLU A 240 3.25 -14.61 14.56
N LEU A 241 2.65 -14.16 13.44
CA LEU A 241 2.78 -14.84 12.15
C LEU A 241 4.24 -15.01 11.72
N TYR A 242 5.05 -13.95 11.82
CA TYR A 242 6.47 -14.02 11.46
C TYR A 242 7.29 -14.89 12.40
N LEU A 243 6.99 -14.88 13.71
CA LEU A 243 7.64 -15.77 14.67
C LEU A 243 7.28 -17.24 14.38
N HIS A 244 6.02 -17.53 14.07
CA HIS A 244 5.62 -18.87 13.61
C HIS A 244 6.33 -19.28 12.33
N ARG A 245 6.47 -18.37 11.36
CA ARG A 245 7.23 -18.62 10.12
C ARG A 245 8.70 -18.95 10.42
N LEU A 246 9.35 -18.25 11.35
CA LEU A 246 10.76 -18.49 11.69
C LEU A 246 10.99 -19.87 12.34
N LYS A 247 10.01 -20.39 13.08
CA LYS A 247 10.08 -21.74 13.66
C LYS A 247 9.99 -22.84 12.61
N GLN A 248 9.23 -22.60 11.53
CA GLN A 248 9.06 -23.57 10.46
C GLN A 248 10.33 -23.62 9.61
N LYS A 249 10.95 -24.79 9.54
CA LYS A 249 12.13 -25.03 8.71
C LYS A 249 11.74 -25.93 7.53
N ARG A 250 12.24 -25.59 6.34
CA ARG A 250 12.12 -26.39 5.12
C ARG A 250 13.49 -26.45 4.45
N PRO A 251 13.86 -27.58 3.82
CA PRO A 251 15.02 -27.62 2.93
C PRO A 251 14.93 -26.55 1.82
N PRO A 252 16.05 -25.94 1.42
CA PRO A 252 16.09 -25.05 0.27
C PRO A 252 15.55 -25.74 -0.99
N TYR A 253 14.96 -24.96 -1.91
CA TYR A 253 14.61 -25.51 -3.22
C TYR A 253 15.88 -25.94 -3.95
N PRO A 254 15.92 -27.15 -4.55
CA PRO A 254 17.05 -27.57 -5.35
C PRO A 254 17.19 -26.68 -6.58
N LYS A 255 18.41 -26.49 -7.07
CA LYS A 255 18.65 -25.78 -8.34
C LYS A 255 18.10 -26.63 -9.48
N SER A 256 17.16 -26.10 -10.25
CA SER A 256 16.62 -26.79 -11.42
C SER A 256 17.58 -26.67 -12.60
N PRO A 257 17.95 -27.78 -13.28
CA PRO A 257 18.83 -27.72 -14.45
C PRO A 257 18.23 -26.93 -15.62
N GLY A 258 16.90 -26.91 -15.76
CA GLY A 258 16.20 -26.21 -16.85
C GLY A 258 15.89 -24.73 -16.59
N MET A 259 16.33 -24.15 -15.48
CA MET A 259 16.03 -22.75 -15.15
C MET A 259 16.56 -21.78 -16.21
N ALA A 260 17.79 -22.03 -16.70
CA ALA A 260 18.40 -21.19 -17.73
C ALA A 260 17.69 -21.28 -19.09
N GLU A 261 17.18 -22.46 -19.44
CA GLU A 261 16.39 -22.65 -20.67
C GLU A 261 15.05 -21.91 -20.59
N PHE A 262 14.40 -21.94 -19.42
CA PHE A 262 13.18 -21.18 -19.17
C PHE A 262 13.42 -19.67 -19.23
N GLU A 263 14.51 -19.18 -18.62
CA GLU A 263 14.91 -17.77 -18.70
C GLU A 263 15.19 -17.34 -20.16
N ALA A 264 15.83 -18.21 -20.95
CA ALA A 264 16.15 -17.93 -22.36
C ALA A 264 14.92 -17.87 -23.28
N GLN A 265 13.78 -18.47 -22.89
CA GLN A 265 12.53 -18.35 -23.64
C GLN A 265 11.91 -16.95 -23.54
N PHE A 266 12.29 -16.16 -22.54
CA PHE A 266 11.76 -14.82 -22.36
C PHE A 266 12.48 -13.82 -23.27
N SER A 267 11.78 -13.31 -24.29
CA SER A 267 12.37 -12.47 -25.35
C SER A 267 12.74 -11.04 -24.95
N TYR A 268 12.60 -10.67 -23.68
CA TYR A 268 12.86 -9.32 -23.19
C TYR A 268 13.96 -9.31 -22.14
N GLU A 269 14.80 -8.29 -22.17
CA GLU A 269 15.77 -8.07 -21.10
C GLU A 269 15.05 -7.56 -19.83
N PRO A 270 15.31 -8.16 -18.65
CA PRO A 270 14.74 -7.68 -17.41
C PRO A 270 15.17 -6.24 -17.10
N THR A 271 14.23 -5.43 -16.63
CA THR A 271 14.52 -4.06 -16.20
C THR A 271 15.45 -4.06 -14.97
N PRO A 272 16.17 -2.96 -14.69
CA PRO A 272 17.06 -2.88 -13.53
C PRO A 272 16.39 -3.23 -12.20
N ASP A 273 15.13 -2.86 -12.00
CA ASP A 273 14.37 -3.22 -10.80
C ASP A 273 13.98 -4.70 -10.79
N GLN A 274 13.62 -5.27 -11.93
CA GLN A 274 13.33 -6.71 -12.05
C GLN A 274 14.55 -7.57 -11.75
N LYS A 275 15.77 -7.11 -12.08
CA LYS A 275 17.02 -7.81 -11.73
C LYS A 275 17.33 -7.79 -10.22
N GLN A 276 16.65 -6.96 -9.44
CA GLN A 276 16.88 -6.79 -8.00
C GLN A 276 15.88 -7.56 -7.12
N VAL A 277 14.71 -7.90 -7.67
CA VAL A 277 13.62 -8.61 -6.97
C VAL A 277 13.84 -10.12 -7.04
#